data_AF-A0A2X0M866-F1
#
_entry.id   AF-A0A2X0M866-F1
#
_cell.length_a   1.000
_cell.length_b   1.000
_cell.length_c   1.000
_cell.angle_alpha   90.00
_cell.angle_beta   90.00
_cell.angle_gamma   90.00
#
_symmetry.space_group_name_H-M   'P 1'
#
loop_
_entity.id
_entity.type
_entity.pdbx_description
1 polymer ?
#
loop_
_entity_poly.entity_id
_entity_poly.type
_entity_poly.pdbx_seq_one_letter_code
_entity_poly.pdbx_strand_id
1 'polypeptide(L)'
;MSGLSLWLSPPATSPLGDLITSLSDRYQTVYFKPHATLVSDAIVPGLPVDELVKRIGEAIARWKSDRAIQGPGLEIKFLDVRQDDVQVGPQILSRTKLASDLFYQCVLATLVPDAHLIALHETLLSSFSVPIPSPSTYFPHLSLVYGDLSPQIKEDIIQGMKERKQVQQEANGECRVAGEKGFKAGEVLLVRTSGSTDQWEILARVPL
;
A
#
# COMPACT_ATOMS: atom_id res chain seq x y z
N MET A 1 17.43 -6.27 4.23
CA MET A 1 16.39 -5.22 4.11
C MET A 1 16.86 -4.04 4.92
N SER A 2 16.65 -2.80 4.45
CA SER A 2 17.07 -1.58 5.15
C SER A 2 16.21 -1.28 6.38
N GLY A 3 15.03 -1.92 6.47
CA GLY A 3 14.01 -1.58 7.46
C GLY A 3 13.34 -0.24 7.18
N LEU A 4 13.42 0.27 5.95
CA LEU A 4 12.82 1.53 5.52
C LEU A 4 11.86 1.29 4.34
N SER A 5 10.63 1.79 4.40
CA SER A 5 9.68 1.70 3.30
C SER A 5 9.18 3.09 2.89
N LEU A 6 8.71 3.21 1.64
CA LEU A 6 7.99 4.39 1.17
C LEU A 6 6.51 4.10 1.09
N TRP A 7 5.69 4.94 1.72
CA TRP A 7 4.24 4.75 1.78
C TRP A 7 3.46 5.95 1.23
N LEU A 8 2.26 5.65 0.74
CA LEU A 8 1.19 6.61 0.51
C LEU A 8 0.10 6.35 1.55
N SER A 9 -0.34 7.37 2.27
CA SER A 9 -1.39 7.24 3.29
C SER A 9 -2.62 8.06 2.95
N PRO A 10 -3.82 7.59 3.32
CA PRO A 10 -5.01 8.42 3.26
C PRO A 10 -4.90 9.58 4.27
N PRO A 11 -5.68 10.67 4.08
CA PRO A 11 -5.77 11.75 5.04
C PRO A 11 -6.20 11.24 6.42
N ALA A 12 -5.81 11.95 7.49
CA ALA A 12 -6.18 11.58 8.86
C ALA A 12 -7.70 11.56 9.11
N THR A 13 -8.48 12.23 8.27
CA THR A 13 -9.95 12.24 8.30
C THR A 13 -10.60 11.03 7.63
N SER A 14 -9.82 10.17 6.98
CA SER A 14 -10.34 8.96 6.33
C SER A 14 -10.85 7.96 7.38
N PRO A 15 -12.03 7.35 7.18
CA PRO A 15 -12.59 6.33 8.06
C PRO A 15 -11.83 5.00 8.02
N LEU A 16 -10.81 4.86 7.17
CA LEU A 16 -10.01 3.63 7.06
C LEU A 16 -9.26 3.29 8.37
N GLY A 17 -8.85 4.31 9.13
CA GLY A 17 -8.21 4.09 10.44
C GLY A 17 -9.17 3.41 11.44
N ASP A 18 -10.42 3.88 11.49
CA ASP A 18 -11.46 3.31 12.34
C ASP A 18 -11.85 1.91 11.90
N LEU A 19 -11.92 1.68 10.57
CA LEU A 19 -12.17 0.36 10.01
C LEU A 19 -11.08 -0.64 10.44
N ILE A 20 -9.80 -0.31 10.25
CA ILE A 20 -8.67 -1.18 10.61
C ILE A 20 -8.64 -1.43 12.12
N THR A 21 -8.92 -0.41 12.93
CA THR A 21 -9.05 -0.57 14.39
C THR A 21 -10.15 -1.56 14.74
N SER A 22 -11.36 -1.36 14.19
CA SER A 22 -12.51 -2.24 14.44
C SER A 22 -12.26 -3.68 13.99
N LEU A 23 -11.57 -3.89 12.87
CA LEU A 23 -11.20 -5.23 12.40
C LEU A 23 -10.16 -5.86 13.33
N SER A 24 -9.14 -5.08 13.73
CA SER A 24 -8.08 -5.55 14.63
C SER A 24 -8.64 -6.00 15.97
N ASP A 25 -9.52 -5.22 16.58
CA ASP A 25 -10.18 -5.58 17.83
C ASP A 25 -11.06 -6.82 17.68
N ARG A 26 -11.83 -6.91 16.59
CA ARG A 26 -12.77 -8.00 16.36
C ARG A 26 -12.08 -9.34 16.15
N TYR A 27 -10.99 -9.34 15.38
CA TYR A 27 -10.29 -10.57 14.99
C TYR A 27 -9.01 -10.78 15.81
N GLN A 28 -8.76 -9.95 16.83
CA GLN A 28 -7.59 -10.01 17.71
C GLN A 28 -6.28 -10.01 16.91
N THR A 29 -6.24 -9.16 15.88
CA THR A 29 -5.07 -8.98 15.02
C THR A 29 -4.32 -7.69 15.35
N VAL A 30 -3.13 -7.51 14.78
CA VAL A 30 -2.34 -6.32 15.02
C VAL A 30 -2.95 -5.10 14.34
N TYR A 31 -3.00 -3.98 15.07
CA TYR A 31 -3.32 -2.67 14.51
C TYR A 31 -2.13 -2.09 13.76
N PHE A 32 -2.42 -1.30 12.73
CA PHE A 32 -1.47 -0.49 11.98
C PHE A 32 -2.18 0.72 11.35
N LYS A 33 -1.41 1.75 11.00
CA LYS A 33 -1.95 2.93 10.30
C LYS A 33 -2.26 2.58 8.84
N PRO A 34 -3.37 3.06 8.26
CA PRO A 34 -3.69 2.79 6.86
C PRO A 34 -2.60 3.35 5.93
N HIS A 35 -2.11 2.52 5.01
CA HIS A 35 -1.11 2.90 4.03
C HIS A 35 -1.13 1.94 2.83
N ALA A 36 -0.69 2.45 1.69
CA ALA A 36 -0.29 1.67 0.53
C ALA A 36 1.22 1.74 0.40
N THR A 37 1.88 0.58 0.35
CA THR A 37 3.33 0.53 0.16
C THR A 37 3.67 0.89 -1.28
N LEU A 38 4.43 1.97 -1.45
CA LEU A 38 4.92 2.45 -2.73
C LEU A 38 6.27 1.81 -3.08
N VAL A 39 7.19 1.69 -2.11
CA VAL A 39 8.46 0.98 -2.28
C VAL A 39 8.78 0.22 -0.99
N SER A 40 9.08 -1.07 -1.08
CA SER A 40 9.36 -1.91 0.09
C SER A 40 10.79 -1.76 0.61
N ASP A 41 11.00 -2.22 1.84
CA ASP A 41 12.30 -2.23 2.54
C ASP A 41 13.36 -3.17 1.98
N ALA A 42 12.96 -4.04 1.06
CA ALA A 42 13.88 -4.80 0.22
C ALA A 42 14.55 -3.91 -0.85
N ILE A 43 13.95 -2.76 -1.19
CA ILE A 43 14.35 -1.89 -2.29
C ILE A 43 14.94 -0.56 -1.79
N VAL A 44 14.33 0.06 -0.77
CA VAL A 44 14.83 1.34 -0.24
C VAL A 44 16.25 1.14 0.31
N PRO A 45 17.25 1.92 -0.14
CA PRO A 45 18.63 1.73 0.30
C PRO A 45 18.83 2.24 1.74
N GLY A 46 19.77 1.63 2.47
CA GLY A 46 20.15 2.03 3.83
C GLY A 46 21.03 3.28 3.86
N LEU A 47 20.53 4.40 3.32
CA LEU A 47 21.22 5.69 3.31
C LEU A 47 20.75 6.58 4.48
N PRO A 48 21.51 7.65 4.81
CA PRO A 48 21.04 8.69 5.73
C PRO A 48 19.68 9.27 5.30
N VAL A 49 18.85 9.63 6.30
CA VAL A 49 17.47 10.08 6.08
C VAL A 49 17.41 11.35 5.21
N ASP A 50 18.32 12.29 5.42
CA ASP A 50 18.43 13.52 4.64
C ASP A 50 18.77 13.26 3.17
N GLU A 51 19.66 12.29 2.91
CA GLU A 51 19.97 11.87 1.55
C GLU A 51 18.77 11.19 0.87
N LEU A 52 18.05 10.31 1.59
CA LEU A 52 16.84 9.68 1.08
C LEU A 52 15.76 10.72 0.75
N VAL A 53 15.51 11.66 1.67
CA VAL A 53 14.54 12.74 1.47
C VAL A 53 14.88 13.55 0.23
N LYS A 54 16.15 13.89 0.02
CA LYS A 54 16.61 14.60 -1.18
C LYS A 54 16.30 13.79 -2.45
N ARG A 55 16.70 12.51 -2.50
CA ARG A 55 16.48 11.65 -3.67
C ARG A 55 14.99 11.46 -3.98
N ILE A 56 14.16 11.27 -2.95
CA ILE A 56 12.70 11.14 -3.07
C ILE A 56 12.11 12.45 -3.63
N GLY A 57 12.53 13.60 -3.10
CA GLY A 57 12.07 14.91 -3.58
C GLY A 57 12.43 15.16 -5.05
N GLU A 58 13.67 14.87 -5.45
CA GLU A 58 14.12 14.97 -6.84
C GLU A 58 13.38 14.00 -7.77
N ALA A 59 13.07 12.79 -7.29
CA ALA A 59 12.27 11.81 -8.02
C ALA A 59 10.82 12.29 -8.24
N ILE A 60 10.17 12.82 -7.19
CA ILE A 60 8.82 13.36 -7.27
C ILE A 60 8.77 14.57 -8.23
N ALA A 61 9.76 15.47 -8.16
CA ALA A 61 9.86 16.62 -9.06
C ALA A 61 9.96 16.19 -10.53
N ARG A 62 10.78 15.17 -10.83
CA ARG A 62 10.87 14.59 -12.18
C ARG A 62 9.57 13.94 -12.62
N TRP A 63 8.96 13.11 -11.77
CA TRP A 63 7.68 12.46 -12.05
C TRP A 63 6.58 13.49 -12.39
N LYS A 64 6.49 14.59 -11.63
CA LYS A 64 5.57 15.69 -11.92
C LYS A 64 5.82 16.33 -13.29
N SER A 65 7.08 16.61 -13.59
CA SER A 65 7.50 17.21 -14.85
C SER A 65 7.17 16.31 -16.04
N ASP A 66 7.59 15.04 -16.00
CA ASP A 66 7.46 14.08 -17.10
C ASP A 66 6.00 13.72 -17.42
N ARG A 67 5.12 13.79 -16.42
CA ARG A 67 3.70 13.46 -16.55
C ARG A 67 2.79 14.69 -16.62
N ALA A 68 3.36 15.90 -16.62
CA ALA A 68 2.63 17.16 -16.57
C ALA A 68 1.55 17.21 -15.46
N ILE A 69 1.84 16.59 -14.30
CA ILE A 69 0.88 16.47 -13.20
C ILE A 69 0.72 17.83 -12.53
N GLN A 70 -0.52 18.32 -12.53
CA GLN A 70 -0.92 19.56 -11.88
C GLN A 70 -1.61 19.25 -10.54
N GLY A 71 -1.16 19.88 -9.46
CA GLY A 71 -1.81 19.80 -8.15
C GLY A 71 -0.96 19.10 -7.05
N PRO A 72 -1.47 19.12 -5.80
CA PRO A 72 -0.69 18.77 -4.61
C PRO A 72 -0.80 17.29 -4.19
N GLY A 73 -1.19 16.37 -5.08
CA GLY A 73 -1.38 14.99 -4.66
C GLY A 73 -1.87 14.04 -5.74
N LEU A 74 -1.93 12.76 -5.38
CA LEU A 74 -2.31 11.65 -6.23
C LEU A 74 -3.62 11.03 -5.74
N GLU A 75 -4.62 10.95 -6.62
CA GLU A 75 -5.86 10.23 -6.36
C GLU A 75 -5.64 8.73 -6.60
N ILE A 76 -5.97 7.92 -5.60
CA ILE A 76 -5.81 6.48 -5.59
C ILE A 76 -7.20 5.88 -5.40
N LYS A 77 -7.59 4.95 -6.27
CA LYS A 77 -8.92 4.34 -6.24
C LYS A 77 -8.85 2.89 -5.80
N PHE A 78 -9.84 2.44 -5.04
CA PHE A 78 -10.02 1.03 -4.74
C PHE A 78 -10.55 0.30 -5.97
N LEU A 79 -10.01 -0.89 -6.20
CA LEU A 79 -10.43 -1.79 -7.27
C LEU A 79 -11.32 -2.90 -6.74
N ASP A 80 -10.88 -3.56 -5.67
CA ASP A 80 -11.56 -4.71 -5.05
C ASP A 80 -10.95 -5.01 -3.66
N VAL A 81 -11.68 -5.74 -2.81
CA VAL A 81 -11.19 -6.28 -1.53
C VAL A 81 -11.11 -7.79 -1.62
N ARG A 82 -9.92 -8.33 -1.39
CA ARG A 82 -9.64 -9.76 -1.49
C ARG A 82 -8.68 -10.22 -0.41
N GLN A 83 -8.64 -11.52 -0.21
CA GLN A 83 -7.48 -12.13 0.43
C GLN A 83 -6.32 -12.17 -0.58
N ASP A 84 -5.11 -12.25 -0.07
CA ASP A 84 -3.94 -12.48 -0.88
C ASP A 84 -3.98 -13.91 -1.45
N ASP A 85 -4.58 -14.05 -2.63
CA ASP A 85 -4.53 -15.30 -3.38
C ASP A 85 -3.14 -15.46 -4.00
N VAL A 86 -2.49 -16.56 -3.65
CA VAL A 86 -1.17 -16.99 -4.19
C VAL A 86 -1.20 -17.23 -5.71
N GLN A 87 -2.35 -17.06 -6.39
CA GLN A 87 -2.49 -17.34 -7.81
C GLN A 87 -3.41 -16.35 -8.54
N VAL A 88 -2.85 -15.30 -9.14
CA VAL A 88 -3.47 -14.67 -10.32
C VAL A 88 -2.39 -14.34 -11.35
N GLY A 89 -2.10 -15.30 -12.25
CA GLY A 89 -1.29 -15.09 -13.46
C GLY A 89 -0.55 -16.37 -13.92
N PRO A 90 -0.57 -16.73 -15.21
CA PRO A 90 0.18 -17.88 -15.71
C PRO A 90 1.67 -17.55 -15.70
N GLN A 91 2.42 -18.25 -14.85
CA GLN A 91 3.89 -18.27 -14.82
C GLN A 91 4.61 -16.92 -14.69
N ILE A 92 4.63 -16.33 -13.49
CA ILE A 92 5.78 -15.49 -13.09
C ILE A 92 6.19 -15.87 -11.66
N LEU A 93 7.30 -16.62 -11.59
CA LEU A 93 8.16 -16.86 -10.43
C LEU A 93 7.45 -17.30 -9.14
N SER A 94 7.43 -18.61 -8.93
CA SER A 94 7.31 -19.21 -7.59
C SER A 94 8.44 -18.70 -6.69
N ARG A 95 8.26 -17.51 -6.10
CA ARG A 95 8.93 -17.15 -4.86
C ARG A 95 8.13 -17.86 -3.78
N THR A 96 8.77 -18.74 -3.04
CA THR A 96 8.24 -19.22 -1.76
C THR A 96 7.95 -17.97 -0.92
N LYS A 97 6.67 -17.62 -0.74
CA LYS A 97 6.28 -16.58 0.22
C LYS A 97 6.80 -17.02 1.58
N LEU A 98 7.62 -16.20 2.21
CA LEU A 98 8.05 -16.47 3.58
C LEU A 98 6.82 -16.35 4.48
N ALA A 99 6.81 -17.05 5.62
CA ALA A 99 5.72 -16.94 6.59
C ALA A 99 5.46 -15.47 7.01
N SER A 100 6.51 -14.64 7.01
CA SER A 100 6.41 -13.19 7.23
C SER A 100 5.62 -12.46 6.15
N ASP A 101 5.71 -12.87 4.88
CA ASP A 101 5.01 -12.23 3.77
C ASP A 101 3.49 -12.50 3.84
N LEU A 102 3.14 -13.72 4.28
CA LEU A 102 1.75 -14.16 4.46
C LEU A 102 1.05 -13.44 5.62
N PHE A 103 1.81 -13.01 6.63
CA PHE A 103 1.28 -12.25 7.77
C PHE A 103 0.80 -10.85 7.33
N TYR A 104 1.59 -10.15 6.52
CA TYR A 104 1.27 -8.79 6.07
C TYR A 104 0.31 -8.75 4.87
N GLN A 105 0.11 -9.88 4.18
CA GLN A 105 -0.83 -9.99 3.07
C GLN A 105 -2.00 -10.90 3.48
N CYS A 106 -2.80 -10.45 4.44
CA CYS A 106 -3.94 -11.22 4.95
C CYS A 106 -5.24 -10.84 4.23
N VAL A 107 -5.82 -9.67 4.53
CA VAL A 107 -6.97 -9.11 3.81
C VAL A 107 -6.58 -7.71 3.33
N LEU A 108 -6.78 -7.42 2.04
CA LEU A 108 -6.31 -6.20 1.41
C LEU A 108 -7.35 -5.60 0.46
N ALA A 109 -7.35 -4.27 0.38
CA ALA A 109 -8.01 -3.51 -0.68
C ALA A 109 -6.99 -3.28 -1.79
N THR A 110 -7.19 -3.92 -2.94
CA THR A 110 -6.37 -3.64 -4.12
C THR A 110 -6.71 -2.28 -4.71
N LEU A 111 -5.69 -1.62 -5.23
CA LEU A 111 -5.80 -0.31 -5.83
C LEU A 111 -5.81 -0.44 -7.34
N VAL A 112 -6.48 0.49 -8.02
CA VAL A 112 -6.39 0.62 -9.47
C VAL A 112 -4.92 0.92 -9.82
N PRO A 113 -4.28 0.15 -10.73
CA PRO A 113 -2.90 0.40 -11.17
C PRO A 113 -2.87 1.58 -12.16
N ASP A 114 -3.22 2.76 -11.65
CA ASP A 114 -3.26 4.01 -12.40
C ASP A 114 -1.87 4.36 -12.97
N ALA A 115 -1.84 4.90 -14.19
CA ALA A 115 -0.60 5.21 -14.89
C ALA A 115 0.32 6.16 -14.11
N HIS A 116 -0.24 7.11 -13.34
CA HIS A 116 0.55 8.03 -12.52
C HIS A 116 1.10 7.34 -11.28
N LEU A 117 0.34 6.43 -10.66
CA LEU A 117 0.80 5.62 -9.52
C LEU A 117 1.94 4.67 -9.92
N ILE A 118 1.80 3.98 -11.06
CA ILE A 118 2.86 3.11 -11.60
C ILE A 118 4.10 3.94 -11.95
N ALA A 119 3.93 5.07 -12.64
CA ALA A 119 5.05 5.93 -12.99
C ALA A 119 5.78 6.50 -11.76
N LEU A 120 5.06 6.83 -10.68
CA LEU A 120 5.67 7.30 -9.43
C LEU A 120 6.55 6.21 -8.82
N HIS A 121 6.03 4.99 -8.72
CA HIS A 121 6.78 3.82 -8.26
C HIS A 121 8.08 3.62 -9.08
N GLU A 122 7.97 3.57 -10.41
CA GLU A 122 9.11 3.36 -11.31
C GLU A 122 10.15 4.49 -11.24
N THR A 123 9.71 5.73 -11.06
CA THR A 123 10.61 6.89 -10.89
C THR A 123 11.40 6.78 -9.60
N LEU A 124 10.77 6.31 -8.52
CA LEU A 124 11.44 6.07 -7.24
C LEU A 124 12.41 4.89 -7.33
N LEU A 125 12.05 3.78 -7.98
CA LEU A 125 12.99 2.68 -8.25
C LEU A 125 14.25 3.17 -8.96
N SER A 126 14.07 3.98 -10.01
CA SER A 126 15.17 4.56 -10.77
C SER A 126 16.06 5.47 -9.92
N SER A 127 15.47 6.23 -8.99
CA SER A 127 16.22 7.09 -8.06
C SER A 127 17.11 6.29 -7.07
N PHE A 128 16.77 5.03 -6.85
CA PHE A 128 17.54 4.08 -6.04
C PHE A 128 18.39 3.14 -6.91
N SER A 129 18.53 3.44 -8.20
CA SER A 129 19.30 2.63 -9.17
C SER A 129 18.81 1.18 -9.27
N VAL A 130 17.52 0.95 -9.03
CA VAL A 130 16.88 -0.35 -9.16
C VAL A 130 16.28 -0.49 -10.55
N PRO A 131 16.58 -1.57 -11.30
CA PRO A 131 16.00 -1.80 -12.61
C PRO A 131 14.47 -1.86 -12.56
N ILE A 132 13.81 -1.19 -13.51
CA ILE A 132 12.35 -1.26 -13.66
C ILE A 132 12.00 -2.60 -14.33
N PRO A 133 11.20 -3.47 -13.70
CA PRO A 133 10.75 -4.71 -14.32
C PRO A 133 9.86 -4.46 -15.54
N SER A 134 10.00 -5.29 -16.57
CA SER A 134 9.08 -5.32 -17.72
C SER A 134 8.60 -6.76 -17.95
N PRO A 135 7.29 -7.04 -17.79
CA PRO A 135 6.24 -6.12 -17.36
C PRO A 135 6.39 -5.67 -15.90
N SER A 136 5.74 -4.56 -15.53
CA SER A 136 5.74 -4.08 -14.14
C SER A 136 5.18 -5.16 -13.21
N THR A 137 5.85 -5.36 -12.08
CA THR A 137 5.45 -6.33 -11.04
C THR A 137 4.84 -5.65 -9.81
N TYR A 138 4.63 -4.34 -9.87
CA TYR A 138 4.07 -3.58 -8.77
C TYR A 138 2.59 -3.90 -8.59
N PHE A 139 2.25 -4.39 -7.39
CA PHE A 139 0.88 -4.72 -6.99
C PHE A 139 0.41 -3.74 -5.92
N PRO A 140 -0.23 -2.62 -6.30
CA PRO A 140 -0.63 -1.60 -5.35
C PRO A 140 -1.84 -2.07 -4.54
N HIS A 141 -1.70 -2.07 -3.22
CA HIS A 141 -2.75 -2.46 -2.27
C HIS A 141 -2.62 -1.67 -0.98
N LEU A 142 -3.74 -1.59 -0.24
CA LEU A 142 -3.82 -1.12 1.14
C LEU A 142 -4.32 -2.29 1.99
N SER A 143 -3.52 -2.72 2.95
CA SER A 143 -3.92 -3.82 3.84
C SER A 143 -5.02 -3.36 4.80
N LEU A 144 -5.98 -4.24 5.06
CA LEU A 144 -7.09 -4.03 6.01
C LEU A 144 -6.90 -4.86 7.28
N VAL A 145 -6.23 -6.00 7.17
CA VAL A 145 -5.90 -6.90 8.28
C VAL A 145 -4.50 -7.46 8.07
N TYR A 146 -3.72 -7.55 9.15
CA TYR A 146 -2.48 -8.31 9.23
C TYR A 146 -2.64 -9.44 10.24
N GLY A 147 -2.25 -10.66 9.90
CA GLY A 147 -2.40 -11.78 10.81
C GLY A 147 -2.18 -13.12 10.15
N ASP A 148 -1.82 -14.11 10.96
CA ASP A 148 -1.74 -15.49 10.53
C ASP A 148 -3.13 -16.14 10.67
N LEU A 149 -3.99 -15.85 9.70
CA LEU A 149 -5.37 -16.33 9.65
C LEU A 149 -5.53 -17.39 8.57
N SER A 150 -6.39 -18.38 8.83
CA SER A 150 -6.73 -19.38 7.81
C SER A 150 -7.51 -18.74 6.65
N PRO A 151 -7.45 -19.32 5.42
CA PRO A 151 -8.23 -18.82 4.29
C PRO A 151 -9.73 -18.69 4.57
N GLN A 152 -10.30 -19.60 5.36
CA GLN A 152 -11.71 -19.53 5.76
C GLN A 152 -11.99 -18.28 6.61
N ILE A 153 -11.13 -17.98 7.59
CA ILE A 153 -11.29 -16.79 8.42
C ILE A 153 -11.16 -15.52 7.57
N LYS A 154 -10.23 -15.49 6.61
CA LYS A 154 -10.07 -14.36 5.68
C LYS A 154 -11.33 -14.13 4.85
N GLU A 155 -11.93 -15.19 4.31
CA GLU A 155 -13.19 -15.11 3.58
C GLU A 155 -14.34 -14.61 4.47
N ASP A 156 -14.45 -15.15 5.70
CA ASP A 156 -15.48 -14.73 6.67
C ASP A 156 -15.33 -13.24 7.05
N ILE A 157 -14.09 -12.73 7.15
CA ILE A 157 -13.82 -11.30 7.36
C ILE A 157 -14.37 -10.48 6.19
N ILE A 158 -14.04 -10.86 4.95
CA ILE A 158 -14.45 -10.15 3.74
C ILE A 158 -15.97 -10.15 3.61
N GLN A 159 -16.59 -11.31 3.78
CA GLN A 159 -18.04 -11.48 3.73
C GLN A 159 -18.73 -10.66 4.82
N GLY A 160 -18.20 -10.69 6.04
CA GLY A 160 -18.70 -9.87 7.14
C GLY A 160 -18.60 -8.36 6.85
N MET A 161 -17.52 -7.90 6.21
CA MET A 161 -17.40 -6.49 5.80
C MET A 161 -18.47 -6.10 4.77
N LYS A 162 -18.80 -7.00 3.82
CA LYS A 162 -19.88 -6.80 2.84
C LYS A 162 -21.24 -6.71 3.51
N GLU A 163 -21.56 -7.62 4.43
CA GLU A 163 -22.81 -7.63 5.19
C GLU A 163 -22.99 -6.35 6.03
N ARG A 164 -21.91 -5.85 6.60
CA ARG A 164 -21.89 -4.58 7.36
C ARG A 164 -21.81 -3.33 6.48
N LYS A 165 -21.83 -3.48 5.14
CA LYS A 165 -21.67 -2.41 4.15
C LYS A 165 -20.37 -1.60 4.32
N GLN A 166 -19.37 -2.18 4.97
CA GLN A 166 -18.02 -1.62 5.08
C GLN A 166 -17.26 -1.77 3.76
N VAL A 167 -17.59 -2.79 2.96
CA VAL A 167 -17.11 -2.97 1.59
C VAL A 167 -18.32 -3.08 0.68
N GLN A 168 -18.33 -2.31 -0.40
CA GLN A 168 -19.42 -2.29 -1.38
C GLN A 168 -18.84 -2.29 -2.78
N GLN A 169 -19.31 -3.21 -3.63
CA GLN A 169 -19.00 -3.25 -5.04
C GLN A 169 -20.23 -2.75 -5.81
N GLU A 170 -20.06 -1.68 -6.55
CA GLU A 170 -21.12 -1.06 -7.35
C GLU A 170 -21.24 -1.76 -8.71
N ALA A 171 -22.43 -1.67 -9.32
CA ALA A 171 -22.72 -2.30 -10.62
C ALA A 171 -21.82 -1.81 -11.78
N ASN A 172 -21.23 -0.62 -11.64
CA ASN A 172 -20.30 -0.04 -12.61
C ASN A 172 -18.83 -0.51 -12.40
N GLY A 173 -18.59 -1.44 -11.47
CA GLY A 173 -17.25 -1.94 -11.15
C GLY A 173 -16.47 -1.07 -10.14
N GLU A 174 -17.09 -0.03 -9.57
CA GLU A 174 -16.46 0.79 -8.52
C GLU A 174 -16.49 0.07 -7.18
N CYS A 175 -15.36 0.08 -6.46
CA CYS A 175 -15.25 -0.46 -5.12
C CYS A 175 -15.22 0.67 -4.09
N ARG A 176 -15.96 0.49 -2.98
CA ARG A 176 -15.91 1.37 -1.82
C ARG A 176 -15.47 0.61 -0.57
N VAL A 177 -14.56 1.19 0.18
CA VAL A 177 -14.10 0.70 1.48
C VAL A 177 -14.35 1.78 2.52
N ALA A 178 -15.06 1.45 3.58
CA ALA A 178 -15.55 2.39 4.59
C ALA A 178 -16.29 3.61 3.99
N GLY A 179 -17.01 3.40 2.87
CA GLY A 179 -17.75 4.46 2.16
C GLY A 179 -16.92 5.28 1.17
N GLU A 180 -15.59 5.18 1.20
CA GLU A 180 -14.69 5.88 0.30
C GLU A 180 -14.38 5.06 -0.97
N LYS A 181 -14.28 5.71 -2.12
CA LYS A 181 -13.90 5.08 -3.41
C LYS A 181 -12.38 4.87 -3.53
N GLY A 182 -11.62 5.34 -2.56
CA GLY A 182 -10.20 5.56 -2.65
C GLY A 182 -9.77 6.69 -1.71
N PHE A 183 -8.55 7.17 -1.86
CA PHE A 183 -8.02 8.27 -1.07
C PHE A 183 -7.10 9.15 -1.90
N LYS A 184 -6.88 10.39 -1.44
CA LYS A 184 -5.90 11.30 -2.01
C LYS A 184 -4.66 11.32 -1.14
N ALA A 185 -3.52 10.86 -1.67
CA ALA A 185 -2.24 11.02 -1.03
C ALA A 185 -1.67 12.41 -1.38
N GLY A 186 -1.22 13.18 -0.38
CA GLY A 186 -0.57 14.48 -0.59
C GLY A 186 0.95 14.44 -0.44
N GLU A 187 1.49 13.30 -0.02
CA GLU A 187 2.90 13.13 0.34
C GLU A 187 3.32 11.66 0.24
N VAL A 188 4.61 11.44 0.03
CA VAL A 188 5.29 10.16 0.24
C VAL A 188 5.90 10.17 1.63
N LEU A 189 5.60 9.14 2.41
CA LEU A 189 6.15 8.95 3.75
C LEU A 189 7.39 8.05 3.66
N LEU A 190 8.50 8.48 4.26
CA LEU A 190 9.63 7.60 4.55
C LEU A 190 9.42 7.02 5.95
N VAL A 191 9.31 5.70 6.04
CA VAL A 191 8.90 5.02 7.27
C VAL A 191 9.91 3.97 7.67
N ARG A 192 10.30 3.95 8.93
CA ARG A 192 11.02 2.83 9.54
C ARG A 192 10.02 1.71 9.81
N THR A 193 10.22 0.56 9.18
CA THR A 193 9.34 -0.62 9.25
C THR A 193 10.02 -1.83 9.91
N SER A 194 11.13 -1.60 10.61
CA SER A 194 11.78 -2.63 11.43
C SER A 194 10.99 -2.89 12.71
N GLY A 195 10.77 -4.16 13.04
CA GLY A 195 10.06 -4.57 14.26
C GLY A 195 8.56 -4.71 14.08
N SER A 196 7.82 -4.67 15.19
CA SER A 196 6.36 -4.78 15.20
C SER A 196 5.68 -3.49 14.75
N THR A 197 4.40 -3.55 14.38
CA THR A 197 3.67 -2.43 13.76
C THR A 197 3.56 -1.19 14.66
N ASP A 198 3.63 -1.37 15.99
CA ASP A 198 3.66 -0.31 17.00
C ASP A 198 5.02 0.40 17.10
N GLN A 199 6.08 -0.20 16.56
CA GLN A 199 7.43 0.37 16.49
C GLN A 199 7.68 1.13 15.19
N TRP A 200 6.74 1.07 14.23
CA TRP A 200 6.89 1.74 12.96
C TRP A 200 6.80 3.26 13.10
N GLU A 201 7.76 3.95 12.49
CA GLU A 201 7.98 5.38 12.72
C GLU A 201 8.09 6.13 11.39
N ILE A 202 7.33 7.21 11.23
CA ILE A 202 7.49 8.12 10.09
C ILE A 202 8.73 8.97 10.34
N LEU A 203 9.78 8.76 9.54
CA LEU A 203 11.04 9.49 9.64
C LEU A 203 11.00 10.81 8.86
N ALA A 204 10.27 10.84 7.75
CA ALA A 204 10.13 12.03 6.93
C ALA A 204 8.86 12.02 6.07
N ARG A 205 8.48 13.22 5.62
CA ARG A 205 7.33 13.52 4.78
C ARG A 205 7.79 14.32 3.57
N VAL A 206 7.58 13.80 2.37
CA VAL A 206 7.96 14.48 1.13
C VAL A 206 6.69 14.80 0.33
N PRO A 207 6.32 16.08 0.17
CA PRO A 207 5.11 16.46 -0.54
C PRO A 207 5.09 15.93 -1.97
N LEU A 208 3.92 15.48 -2.41
CA LEU A 208 3.69 15.06 -3.79
C LEU A 208 3.62 16.24 -4.73
#